data_AF-A0A9P6FK32-F1
#
_entry.id   AF-A0A9P6FK32-F1
#
_cell.length_a   1.000
_cell.length_b   1.000
_cell.length_c   1.000
_cell.angle_alpha   90.00
_cell.angle_beta   90.00
_cell.angle_gamma   90.00
#
_symmetry.space_group_name_H-M   'P 1'
#
loop_
_entity.id
_entity.type
_entity.pdbx_description
1 polymer ?
#
loop_
_entity_poly.entity_id
_entity_poly.type
_entity_poly.pdbx_seq_one_letter_code
_entity_poly.pdbx_strand_id
1 'polypeptide(L)'
;TALDTTQDKRRNLRNRALLKARTAIDDFKTRLSNGTRLRSKHYRKTWKPLQSGFYWRLEDRNDLVRFLRERSWNVVQCTGETDVSIAEDIQPKDVVVSRDSDFFIFANVCTIWQPVGRGVKTKIHCYHLSQILDDIRLSGAQLTALGVVTTNDCTKNIHTLGIATNYRLIKDEIEDGS
;
A
#
# COMPACT_ATOMS: atom_id res chain seq x y z
N THR A 1 -16.84 -17.49 -11.31
CA THR A 1 -15.39 -17.67 -11.02
C THR A 1 -15.06 -16.75 -9.87
N ALA A 2 -14.72 -17.27 -8.68
CA ALA A 2 -14.45 -16.43 -7.52
C ALA A 2 -13.33 -15.43 -7.84
N LEU A 3 -13.60 -14.14 -7.69
CA LEU A 3 -12.58 -13.10 -7.84
C LEU A 3 -11.55 -13.31 -6.74
N ASP A 4 -10.34 -13.72 -7.13
CA ASP A 4 -9.18 -13.83 -6.24
C ASP A 4 -8.96 -12.47 -5.56
N THR A 5 -9.21 -12.41 -4.25
CA THR A 5 -9.16 -11.15 -3.49
C THR A 5 -7.73 -10.61 -3.45
N THR A 6 -7.57 -9.33 -3.15
CA THR A 6 -6.24 -8.73 -2.96
C THR A 6 -5.46 -9.44 -1.85
N GLN A 7 -6.16 -9.90 -0.80
CA GLN A 7 -5.58 -10.72 0.26
C GLN A 7 -5.08 -12.08 -0.25
N ASP A 8 -5.84 -12.77 -1.11
CA ASP A 8 -5.43 -14.05 -1.68
C ASP A 8 -4.20 -13.91 -2.57
N LYS A 9 -4.15 -12.86 -3.41
CA LYS A 9 -2.97 -12.53 -4.22
C LYS A 9 -1.74 -12.27 -3.36
N ARG A 10 -1.88 -11.47 -2.29
CA ARG A 10 -0.80 -11.18 -1.32
C ARG A 10 -0.32 -12.47 -0.65
N ARG A 11 -1.24 -13.36 -0.24
CA ARG A 11 -0.91 -14.68 0.33
C ARG A 11 -0.16 -15.56 -0.67
N ASN A 12 -0.60 -15.60 -1.93
CA ASN A 12 0.05 -16.39 -2.98
C ASN A 12 1.47 -15.89 -3.29
N LEU A 13 1.67 -14.57 -3.37
CA LEU A 13 2.99 -13.95 -3.54
C LEU A 13 3.92 -14.28 -2.36
N ARG A 14 3.40 -14.21 -1.13
CA ARG A 14 4.13 -14.59 0.09
C ARG A 14 4.55 -16.05 0.05
N ASN A 15 3.65 -16.97 -0.27
CA ASN A 15 3.96 -18.40 -0.33
C ASN A 15 5.05 -18.69 -1.36
N ARG A 16 5.00 -18.05 -2.54
CA ARG A 16 6.07 -18.14 -3.55
C ARG A 16 7.40 -17.58 -3.04
N ALA A 17 7.38 -16.47 -2.29
CA ALA A 17 8.58 -15.89 -1.71
C ALA A 17 9.21 -16.79 -0.64
N LEU A 18 8.38 -17.40 0.22
CA LEU A 18 8.84 -18.34 1.25
C LEU A 18 9.42 -19.62 0.64
N LEU A 19 8.83 -20.13 -0.45
CA LEU A 19 9.39 -21.26 -1.17
C LEU A 19 10.79 -20.92 -1.73
N LYS A 20 10.94 -19.75 -2.36
CA LYS A 20 12.24 -19.26 -2.84
C LYS A 20 13.25 -19.09 -1.70
N ALA A 21 12.80 -18.59 -0.55
CA ALA A 21 13.64 -18.46 0.64
C ALA A 21 14.15 -19.82 1.10
N ARG A 22 13.27 -20.83 1.18
CA ARG A 22 13.63 -22.20 1.58
C ARG A 22 14.68 -22.80 0.64
N THR A 23 14.45 -22.74 -0.66
CA THR A 23 15.43 -23.23 -1.65
C THR A 23 16.77 -22.50 -1.54
N ALA A 24 16.77 -21.19 -1.30
CA ALA A 24 18.01 -20.42 -1.10
C ALA A 24 18.74 -20.81 0.18
N ILE A 25 18.01 -21.10 1.27
CA ILE A 25 18.58 -21.59 2.53
C ILE A 25 19.18 -22.99 2.34
N ASP A 26 18.53 -23.88 1.60
CA ASP A 26 19.03 -25.23 1.37
C ASP A 26 20.30 -25.24 0.49
N ASP A 27 20.34 -24.42 -0.57
CA ASP A 27 21.57 -24.14 -1.36
C ASP A 27 22.69 -23.58 -0.47
N PHE A 28 22.35 -22.66 0.44
CA PHE A 28 23.30 -22.10 1.40
C PHE A 28 23.87 -23.15 2.35
N LYS A 29 23.02 -24.01 2.92
CA LYS A 29 23.43 -25.14 3.79
C LYS A 29 24.31 -26.14 3.06
N THR A 30 23.94 -26.50 1.83
CA THR A 30 24.71 -27.44 0.98
C THR A 30 26.11 -26.89 0.67
N ARG A 31 26.22 -25.59 0.42
CA ARG A 31 27.54 -24.95 0.20
C ARG A 31 28.40 -24.96 1.44
N LEU A 32 27.80 -24.70 2.62
CA LEU A 32 28.50 -24.78 3.89
C LEU A 32 29.01 -26.19 4.17
N SER A 33 28.18 -27.21 3.98
CA SER A 33 28.59 -28.62 4.18
C SER A 33 29.70 -29.05 3.23
N ASN A 34 29.69 -28.53 1.99
CA ASN A 34 30.69 -28.85 0.98
C ASN A 34 31.97 -27.99 1.10
N GLY A 35 32.16 -27.25 2.19
CA GLY A 35 33.33 -26.37 2.40
C GLY A 35 33.46 -25.24 1.37
N THR A 36 32.38 -24.94 0.63
CA THR A 36 32.41 -23.97 -0.46
C THR A 36 32.32 -22.55 0.09
N ARG A 37 33.22 -21.66 -0.37
CA ARG A 37 33.22 -20.25 0.04
C ARG A 37 31.89 -19.55 -0.27
N LEU A 38 31.28 -18.99 0.77
CA LEU A 38 30.10 -18.12 0.64
C LEU A 38 30.48 -16.72 0.15
N ARG A 39 29.58 -16.10 -0.63
CA ARG A 39 29.72 -14.75 -1.18
C ARG A 39 28.48 -13.93 -0.84
N SER A 40 28.60 -12.60 -0.87
CA SER A 40 27.49 -11.67 -0.60
C SER A 40 26.21 -11.99 -1.39
N LYS A 41 26.34 -12.45 -2.64
CA LYS A 41 25.18 -12.86 -3.47
C LYS A 41 24.33 -13.97 -2.85
N HIS A 42 24.93 -14.91 -2.10
CA HIS A 42 24.19 -16.00 -1.46
C HIS A 42 23.35 -15.47 -0.31
N TYR A 43 23.91 -14.58 0.52
CA TYR A 43 23.16 -13.88 1.56
C TYR A 43 22.00 -13.07 0.98
N ARG A 44 22.22 -12.31 -0.10
CA ARG A 44 21.15 -11.54 -0.76
C ARG A 44 20.06 -12.44 -1.37
N LYS A 45 20.43 -13.60 -1.92
CA LYS A 45 19.50 -14.59 -2.50
C LYS A 45 18.58 -15.19 -1.44
N THR A 46 19.04 -15.28 -0.19
CA THR A 46 18.24 -15.68 0.96
C THR A 46 17.44 -14.52 1.57
N TRP A 47 18.09 -13.38 1.77
CA TRP A 47 17.49 -12.20 2.41
C TRP A 47 16.30 -11.64 1.63
N LYS A 48 16.42 -11.45 0.31
CA LYS A 48 15.36 -10.81 -0.49
C LYS A 48 14.03 -11.59 -0.42
N PRO A 49 14.00 -12.92 -0.65
CA PRO A 49 12.77 -13.68 -0.50
C PRO A 49 12.22 -13.72 0.93
N LEU A 50 13.09 -13.75 1.96
CA LEU A 50 12.64 -13.65 3.35
C LEU A 50 11.95 -12.31 3.63
N GLN A 51 12.55 -11.21 3.16
CA GLN A 51 11.96 -9.88 3.26
C GLN A 51 10.61 -9.81 2.51
N SER A 52 10.53 -10.37 1.30
CA SER A 52 9.27 -10.42 0.53
C SER A 52 8.22 -11.36 1.12
N GLY A 53 8.63 -12.37 1.89
CA GLY A 53 7.75 -13.30 2.59
C GLY A 53 7.35 -12.82 3.99
N PHE A 54 7.92 -11.71 4.46
CA PHE A 54 7.64 -11.14 5.77
C PHE A 54 6.17 -10.70 5.84
N TYR A 55 5.58 -10.94 7.01
CA TYR A 55 4.21 -10.60 7.32
C TYR A 55 4.12 -10.47 8.84
N TRP A 56 3.52 -9.36 9.29
CA TRP A 56 3.18 -9.16 10.69
C TRP A 56 2.12 -10.16 11.12
N ARG A 57 2.48 -11.10 12.00
CA ARG A 57 1.51 -12.03 12.58
C ARG A 57 0.56 -11.28 13.51
N LEU A 58 -0.57 -11.92 13.84
CA LEU A 58 -1.56 -11.30 14.71
C LEU A 58 -0.97 -11.03 16.11
N GLU A 59 -0.15 -11.96 16.60
CA GLU A 59 0.53 -11.83 17.90
C GLU A 59 1.48 -10.62 17.89
N ASP A 60 2.33 -10.49 16.86
CA ASP A 60 3.27 -9.37 16.72
C ASP A 60 2.54 -8.02 16.65
N ARG A 61 1.37 -7.97 16.00
CA ARG A 61 0.53 -6.76 15.93
C ARG A 61 -0.04 -6.43 17.30
N ASN A 62 -0.55 -7.42 18.02
CA ASN A 62 -1.11 -7.22 19.36
C ASN A 62 -0.04 -6.73 20.35
N ASP A 63 1.19 -7.26 20.24
CA ASP A 63 2.33 -6.79 21.01
C ASP A 63 2.66 -5.33 20.72
N LEU A 64 2.67 -4.93 19.45
CA LEU A 64 2.86 -3.54 19.05
C LEU A 64 1.74 -2.63 19.60
N VAL A 65 0.47 -3.04 19.50
CA VAL A 65 -0.66 -2.27 20.02
C VAL A 65 -0.52 -2.05 21.52
N ARG A 66 -0.17 -3.10 22.28
CA ARG A 66 0.08 -3.01 23.71
C ARG A 66 1.20 -2.02 24.02
N PHE A 67 2.35 -2.16 23.36
CA PHE A 67 3.52 -1.28 23.54
C PHE A 67 3.19 0.21 23.29
N LEU A 68 2.37 0.49 22.29
CA LEU A 68 1.94 1.85 21.94
C LEU A 68 0.96 2.42 22.97
N ARG A 69 -0.02 1.62 23.41
CA ARG A 69 -0.98 2.02 24.45
C ARG A 69 -0.30 2.30 25.79
N GLU A 70 0.72 1.50 26.15
CA GLU A 70 1.58 1.76 27.33
C GLU A 70 2.32 3.10 27.26
N ARG A 71 2.48 3.67 26.06
CA ARG A 71 3.05 5.00 25.80
C ARG A 71 1.98 6.07 25.59
N SER A 72 0.76 5.81 26.05
CA SER A 72 -0.37 6.72 25.94
C SER A 72 -0.78 7.07 24.51
N TRP A 73 -0.43 6.24 23.53
CA TRP A 73 -0.98 6.39 22.18
C TRP A 73 -2.40 5.86 22.13
N ASN A 74 -3.30 6.61 21.49
CA ASN A 74 -4.60 6.09 21.14
C ASN A 74 -4.44 5.15 19.93
N VAL A 75 -4.72 3.87 20.12
CA VAL A 75 -4.59 2.84 19.07
C VAL A 75 -5.92 2.16 18.87
N VAL A 76 -6.52 2.38 17.70
CA VAL A 76 -7.77 1.78 17.25
C VAL A 76 -7.45 0.51 16.46
N GLN A 77 -8.06 -0.61 16.84
CA GLN A 77 -8.00 -1.85 16.07
C GLN A 77 -9.25 -1.93 15.18
N CYS A 78 -9.05 -1.89 13.86
CA CYS A 78 -10.13 -1.92 12.88
C CYS A 78 -10.48 -3.38 12.54
N THR A 79 -11.77 -3.68 12.35
CA THR A 79 -12.24 -5.00 11.90
C THR A 79 -12.12 -5.17 10.38
N GLY A 80 -12.17 -4.07 9.63
CA GLY A 80 -12.04 -4.00 8.16
C GLY A 80 -10.76 -3.29 7.70
N GLU A 81 -10.85 -2.65 6.53
CA GLU A 81 -9.73 -1.89 5.96
C GLU A 81 -9.48 -0.61 6.77
N THR A 82 -8.22 -0.39 7.15
CA THR A 82 -7.84 0.69 8.07
C THR A 82 -8.05 2.07 7.45
N ASP A 83 -7.89 2.20 6.14
CA ASP A 83 -8.13 3.44 5.40
C ASP A 83 -9.59 3.89 5.46
N VAL A 84 -10.56 2.97 5.32
CA VAL A 84 -11.98 3.26 5.50
C VAL A 84 -12.27 3.75 6.91
N SER A 85 -11.78 3.04 7.94
CA SER A 85 -11.99 3.46 9.33
C SER A 85 -11.31 4.79 9.67
N ILE A 86 -10.13 5.07 9.10
CA ILE A 86 -9.47 6.38 9.23
C ILE A 86 -10.33 7.45 8.57
N ALA A 87 -10.82 7.20 7.35
CA ALA A 87 -11.69 8.14 6.67
C ALA A 87 -12.95 8.40 7.52
N GLU A 88 -13.61 7.39 8.08
CA GLU A 88 -14.81 7.60 8.91
C GLU A 88 -14.57 8.46 10.17
N ASP A 89 -13.40 8.33 10.81
CA ASP A 89 -13.08 9.02 12.08
C ASP A 89 -12.43 10.41 11.88
N ILE A 90 -11.89 10.68 10.68
CA ILE A 90 -11.09 11.88 10.42
C ILE A 90 -11.86 13.18 10.64
N GLN A 91 -11.22 14.14 11.31
CA GLN A 91 -11.73 15.50 11.48
C GLN A 91 -11.09 16.48 10.49
N PRO A 92 -11.72 17.63 10.17
CA PRO A 92 -11.24 18.54 9.13
C PRO A 92 -9.80 19.09 9.28
N LYS A 93 -9.20 18.99 10.48
CA LYS A 93 -7.82 19.45 10.77
C LYS A 93 -6.82 18.32 10.96
N ASP A 94 -7.28 17.08 10.87
CA ASP A 94 -6.43 15.92 11.01
C ASP A 94 -5.57 15.72 9.76
N VAL A 95 -4.48 14.99 9.95
CA VAL A 95 -3.52 14.68 8.89
C VAL A 95 -3.37 13.17 8.82
N VAL A 96 -3.59 12.61 7.63
CA VAL A 96 -3.32 11.21 7.37
C VAL A 96 -1.85 11.04 7.06
N VAL A 97 -1.15 10.19 7.81
CA VAL A 97 0.24 9.81 7.50
C VAL A 97 0.25 8.41 6.91
N SER A 98 0.35 8.32 5.59
CA SER A 98 0.38 7.03 4.88
C SER A 98 1.19 7.12 3.60
N ARG A 99 1.72 5.98 3.14
CA ARG A 99 2.26 5.86 1.78
C ARG A 99 1.19 5.49 0.77
N ASP A 100 0.04 5.04 1.25
CA ASP A 100 -1.07 4.61 0.42
C ASP A 100 -1.70 5.80 -0.30
N SER A 101 -1.91 5.64 -1.61
CA SER A 101 -2.55 6.67 -2.44
C SER A 101 -4.06 6.63 -2.38
N ASP A 102 -4.65 5.55 -1.86
CA ASP A 102 -6.11 5.41 -1.83
C ASP A 102 -6.75 6.44 -0.89
N PHE A 103 -5.96 7.09 -0.01
CA PHE A 103 -6.44 8.21 0.78
C PHE A 103 -6.91 9.43 -0.03
N PHE A 104 -6.43 9.61 -1.27
CA PHE A 104 -6.84 10.75 -2.11
C PHE A 104 -8.30 10.67 -2.60
N ILE A 105 -8.94 9.48 -2.53
CA ILE A 105 -10.29 9.28 -3.06
C ILE A 105 -11.39 9.49 -2.00
N PHE A 106 -11.03 9.56 -0.71
CA PHE A 106 -11.98 9.80 0.37
C PHE A 106 -12.28 11.30 0.51
N ALA A 107 -13.55 11.68 0.34
CA ALA A 107 -13.98 13.07 0.29
C ALA A 107 -13.71 13.87 1.59
N ASN A 108 -13.60 13.19 2.73
CA ASN A 108 -13.37 13.78 4.04
C ASN A 108 -11.87 13.90 4.40
N VAL A 109 -10.97 13.35 3.59
CA VAL A 109 -9.53 13.47 3.81
C VAL A 109 -9.00 14.74 3.16
N CYS A 110 -8.65 15.75 3.97
CA CYS A 110 -8.19 17.04 3.47
C CYS A 110 -6.67 17.13 3.29
N THR A 111 -5.90 16.51 4.21
CA THR A 111 -4.43 16.64 4.25
C THR A 111 -3.77 15.28 4.42
N ILE A 112 -2.80 14.99 3.56
CA ILE A 112 -2.04 13.73 3.56
C ILE A 112 -0.54 14.05 3.63
N TRP A 113 0.15 13.43 4.59
CA TRP A 113 1.60 13.41 4.68
C TRP A 113 2.12 12.09 4.15
N GLN A 114 2.64 12.10 2.93
CA GLN A 114 3.14 10.91 2.26
C GLN A 114 4.66 10.78 2.40
N PRO A 115 5.18 9.72 3.04
CA PRO A 115 6.62 9.48 3.08
C PRO A 115 7.11 8.92 1.73
N VAL A 116 7.76 9.73 0.91
CA VAL A 116 8.29 9.36 -0.42
C VAL A 116 9.78 9.02 -0.32
N GLY A 117 10.19 7.93 -0.97
CA GLY A 117 11.58 7.46 -0.98
C GLY A 117 11.82 6.19 -0.16
N ARG A 118 13.09 5.79 -0.01
CA ARG A 118 13.47 4.55 0.68
C ARG A 118 14.60 4.80 1.69
N GLY A 119 14.43 4.26 2.90
CA GLY A 119 15.42 4.32 3.97
C GLY A 119 15.75 5.76 4.36
N VAL A 120 17.05 6.04 4.49
CA VAL A 120 17.59 7.35 4.91
C VAL A 120 17.25 8.52 3.99
N LYS A 121 16.77 8.26 2.76
CA LYS A 121 16.36 9.31 1.80
C LYS A 121 14.86 9.59 1.81
N THR A 122 14.12 9.04 2.77
CA THR A 122 12.68 9.26 2.87
C THR A 122 12.39 10.72 3.23
N LYS A 123 11.59 11.40 2.41
CA LYS A 123 11.08 12.75 2.67
C LYS A 123 9.58 12.68 2.88
N ILE A 124 9.04 13.55 3.74
CA ILE A 124 7.60 13.68 3.92
C ILE A 124 7.12 14.78 2.97
N HIS A 125 6.20 14.42 2.07
CA HIS A 125 5.49 15.37 1.22
C HIS A 125 4.12 15.64 1.83
N CYS A 126 3.78 16.92 1.98
CA CYS A 126 2.47 17.35 2.44
C CYS A 126 1.60 17.65 1.21
N TYR A 127 0.45 17.01 1.13
CA TYR A 127 -0.54 17.20 0.09
C TYR A 127 -1.81 17.75 0.70
N HIS A 128 -2.31 18.84 0.14
CA HIS A 128 -3.66 19.33 0.41
C HIS A 128 -4.56 18.96 -0.75
N LEU A 129 -5.67 18.29 -0.48
CA LEU A 129 -6.53 17.73 -1.53
C LEU A 129 -7.09 18.84 -2.43
N SER A 130 -7.44 20.00 -1.87
CA SER A 130 -7.91 21.16 -2.65
C SER A 130 -6.88 21.61 -3.68
N GLN A 131 -5.61 21.75 -3.30
CA GLN A 131 -4.53 22.15 -4.21
C GLN A 131 -4.33 21.11 -5.32
N ILE A 132 -4.41 19.82 -4.99
CA ILE A 132 -4.31 18.75 -5.99
C ILE A 132 -5.46 18.87 -6.99
N LEU A 133 -6.71 19.00 -6.52
CA LEU A 133 -7.90 19.11 -7.36
C LEU A 133 -7.81 20.33 -8.29
N ASP A 134 -7.32 21.46 -7.79
CA ASP A 134 -7.08 22.66 -8.58
C ASP A 134 -6.00 22.43 -9.66
N ASP A 135 -4.86 21.83 -9.28
CA ASP A 135 -3.74 21.57 -10.19
C ASP A 135 -4.11 20.60 -11.31
N ILE A 136 -4.84 19.52 -10.98
CA ILE A 136 -5.27 18.52 -11.96
C ILE A 136 -6.59 18.88 -12.64
N ARG A 137 -7.22 19.99 -12.23
CA ARG A 137 -8.52 20.49 -12.74
C ARG A 137 -9.61 19.42 -12.72
N LEU A 138 -9.78 18.77 -11.57
CA LEU A 138 -10.87 17.84 -11.31
C LEU A 138 -11.64 18.27 -10.06
N SER A 139 -12.93 17.98 -10.03
CA SER A 139 -13.72 17.98 -8.80
C SER A 139 -13.40 16.76 -7.93
N GLY A 140 -13.77 16.81 -6.66
CA GLY A 140 -13.62 15.66 -5.75
C GLY A 140 -14.35 14.41 -6.28
N ALA A 141 -15.55 14.57 -6.83
CA ALA A 141 -16.32 13.46 -7.42
C ALA A 141 -15.60 12.85 -8.64
N GLN A 142 -15.01 13.68 -9.51
CA GLN A 142 -14.19 13.22 -10.63
C GLN A 142 -12.94 12.47 -10.17
N LEU A 143 -12.27 12.94 -9.12
CA LEU A 143 -11.10 12.25 -8.57
C LEU A 143 -11.49 10.90 -7.97
N THR A 144 -12.61 10.81 -7.22
CA THR A 144 -13.12 9.53 -6.72
C THR A 144 -13.47 8.59 -7.86
N ALA A 145 -14.17 9.07 -8.90
CA ALA A 145 -14.48 8.27 -10.09
C ALA A 145 -13.19 7.76 -10.76
N LEU A 146 -12.18 8.62 -10.91
CA LEU A 146 -10.88 8.25 -11.46
C LEU A 146 -10.19 7.18 -10.62
N GLY A 147 -10.22 7.33 -9.30
CA GLY A 147 -9.72 6.32 -8.36
C GLY A 147 -10.42 4.98 -8.48
N VAL A 148 -11.74 4.98 -8.65
CA VAL A 148 -12.57 3.76 -8.80
C VAL A 148 -12.32 3.06 -10.14
N VAL A 149 -12.19 3.79 -11.25
CA VAL A 149 -12.00 3.15 -12.56
C VAL A 149 -10.55 2.77 -12.85
N THR A 150 -9.59 3.35 -12.13
CA THR A 150 -8.18 2.95 -12.20
C THR A 150 -7.90 1.73 -11.33
N THR A 151 -6.77 1.06 -11.53
CA THR A 151 -6.47 -0.16 -10.75
C THR A 151 -6.30 0.25 -9.28
N ASN A 152 -7.19 -0.22 -8.42
CA ASN A 152 -7.07 -0.08 -6.97
C ASN A 152 -7.19 -1.46 -6.30
N ASP A 153 -7.07 -1.51 -4.98
CA ASP A 153 -7.12 -2.77 -4.23
C ASP A 153 -8.51 -3.46 -4.30
N CYS A 154 -9.58 -2.73 -4.67
CA CYS A 154 -10.96 -3.18 -4.71
C CYS A 154 -11.47 -3.56 -6.11
N THR A 155 -10.90 -2.98 -7.17
CA THR A 155 -11.38 -3.09 -8.55
C THR A 155 -10.22 -3.36 -9.51
N LYS A 156 -10.45 -4.26 -10.47
CA LYS A 156 -9.58 -4.36 -11.62
C LYS A 156 -9.92 -3.20 -12.56
N ASN A 157 -8.93 -2.40 -12.94
CA ASN A 157 -9.08 -1.34 -13.93
C ASN A 157 -9.91 -1.80 -15.13
N ILE A 158 -10.67 -0.87 -15.72
CA ILE A 158 -11.37 -1.13 -16.98
C ILE A 158 -10.35 -1.64 -17.99
N HIS A 159 -10.56 -2.87 -18.46
CA HIS A 159 -9.61 -3.56 -19.31
C HIS A 159 -9.29 -2.68 -20.52
N THR A 160 -8.00 -2.52 -20.85
CA THR A 160 -7.43 -1.75 -21.98
C THR A 160 -7.21 -0.24 -21.79
N LEU A 161 -7.70 0.40 -20.72
CA LEU A 161 -7.52 1.84 -20.55
C LEU A 161 -6.40 2.17 -19.54
N GLY A 162 -5.49 3.07 -19.92
CA GLY A 162 -4.46 3.60 -19.04
C GLY A 162 -4.98 4.75 -18.18
N ILE A 163 -4.26 5.11 -17.12
CA ILE A 163 -4.64 6.21 -16.22
C ILE A 163 -4.85 7.54 -16.94
N ALA A 164 -4.04 7.84 -17.96
CA ALA A 164 -4.17 9.06 -18.75
C ALA A 164 -5.45 9.07 -19.60
N THR A 165 -5.85 7.90 -20.12
CA THR A 165 -7.09 7.76 -20.90
C THR A 165 -8.31 7.88 -19.99
N ASN A 166 -8.29 7.23 -18.82
CA ASN A 166 -9.36 7.36 -17.83
C ASN A 166 -9.50 8.81 -17.34
N TYR A 167 -8.38 9.49 -17.07
CA TYR A 167 -8.36 10.90 -16.70
C TYR A 167 -9.05 11.76 -17.76
N ARG A 168 -8.69 11.58 -19.04
CA ARG A 168 -9.29 12.36 -20.13
C ARG A 168 -10.80 12.15 -20.22
N LEU A 169 -11.24 10.90 -20.21
CA LEU A 169 -12.67 10.56 -20.31
C LEU A 169 -13.50 11.18 -19.17
N ILE A 170 -13.01 11.09 -17.93
CA ILE A 170 -13.74 11.62 -16.75
C ILE A 170 -13.76 13.14 -16.73
N LYS A 171 -12.69 13.77 -17.23
CA LYS A 171 -12.64 15.20 -17.35
C LYS A 171 -13.67 15.70 -18.38
N ASP A 172 -13.72 15.04 -19.54
CA ASP A 172 -14.56 15.45 -20.67
C ASP A 172 -16.07 15.16 -20.39
N GLU A 173 -16.44 14.04 -19.75
CA GLU A 173 -17.85 13.65 -19.55
C GLU A 173 -18.68 14.55 -18.62
N ILE A 174 -18.06 15.41 -17.82
CA ILE A 174 -18.78 16.32 -16.90
C ILE A 174 -18.83 17.76 -17.45
N GLU A 175 -18.00 18.11 -18.43
CA GLU A 175 -18.11 19.40 -19.14
C GLU A 175 -19.36 19.44 -20.05
N ASP A 176 -19.78 18.30 -20.63
CA ASP A 176 -20.96 18.19 -21.49
C ASP A 176 -22.31 18.03 -20.74
N GLY A 177 -22.26 17.92 -19.41
CA GLY A 177 -23.44 17.77 -18.54
C GLY A 177 -23.86 19.05 -17.80
N SER A 178 -23.30 20.20 -18.15
CA SER A 178 -23.50 21.52 -17.52
C SER A 178 -24.51 22.38 -18.27
#